data_AF-A0A0P7YDB6-F1
#
_entry.id   AF-A0A0P7YDB6-F1
#
_cell.length_a   1.000
_cell.length_b   1.000
_cell.length_c   1.000
_cell.angle_alpha   90.00
_cell.angle_beta   90.00
_cell.angle_gamma   90.00
#
_symmetry.space_group_name_H-M   'P 1'
#
loop_
_entity.id
_entity.type
_entity.pdbx_description
1 polymer ?
#
loop_
_entity_poly.entity_id
_entity_poly.type
_entity_poly.pdbx_seq_one_letter_code
_entity_poly.pdbx_strand_id
1 'polypeptide(L)'
;MSALAANAGTGFAVAEPQVAMFCGKLNMHVNIQTGRWEPDPSGTKTCVGTKEAILQYCQEMYPELQITNVVEANQPVKIENWCKEKKQCKGHAHIVVPYKCLGESACLMGPLERDLWKRVSRCTDIHGTDSIRF
;
A
#
# COMPACT_ATOMS: atom_id res chain seq x y z
N MET A 1 -28.44 22.00 32.64
CA MET A 1 -27.92 22.50 31.35
C MET A 1 -27.06 21.40 30.76
N SER A 2 -27.54 20.70 29.73
CA SER A 2 -26.71 19.79 28.93
C SER A 2 -25.86 20.60 27.97
N ALA A 3 -24.62 20.17 27.77
CA ALA A 3 -23.83 20.50 26.60
C ALA A 3 -23.42 19.19 25.92
N LEU A 4 -23.84 19.01 24.66
CA LEU A 4 -23.25 18.04 23.75
C LEU A 4 -21.94 18.62 23.24
N ALA A 5 -20.88 17.80 23.19
CA ALA A 5 -19.75 18.02 22.31
C ALA A 5 -19.81 16.99 21.19
N ALA A 6 -19.97 17.48 19.96
CA ALA A 6 -19.90 16.70 18.74
C ALA A 6 -18.43 16.55 18.33
N ASN A 7 -17.98 15.32 18.04
CA ASN A 7 -16.85 15.10 17.15
C ASN A 7 -17.35 14.31 15.94
N ALA A 8 -17.65 15.05 14.88
CA ALA A 8 -17.89 14.51 13.54
C ALA A 8 -16.54 14.44 12.80
N GLY A 9 -16.25 13.29 12.18
CA GLY A 9 -15.19 13.16 11.18
C GLY A 9 -14.24 11.97 11.34
N THR A 10 -14.74 10.74 11.48
CA THR A 10 -13.91 9.54 11.23
C THR A 10 -13.82 9.33 9.72
N GLY A 11 -12.98 10.13 9.05
CA GLY A 11 -12.52 9.83 7.70
C GLY A 11 -11.49 8.71 7.79
N PHE A 12 -11.80 7.53 7.25
CA PHE A 12 -10.86 6.41 7.19
C PHE A 12 -9.67 6.81 6.31
N ALA A 13 -8.53 7.11 6.92
CA ALA A 13 -7.28 7.23 6.20
C ALA A 13 -6.82 5.82 5.81
N VAL A 14 -7.13 5.40 4.58
CA VAL A 14 -6.64 4.15 3.99
C VAL A 14 -5.24 4.41 3.45
N ALA A 15 -4.24 3.67 3.93
CA ALA A 15 -2.88 3.76 3.41
C ALA A 15 -2.80 3.17 1.99
N GLU A 16 -1.89 3.71 1.16
CA GLU A 16 -1.65 3.20 -0.18
C GLU A 16 -1.15 1.74 -0.12
N PRO A 17 -1.73 0.80 -0.89
CA PRO A 17 -1.29 -0.60 -0.90
C PRO A 17 0.10 -0.73 -1.54
N GLN A 18 1.03 -1.36 -0.80
CA GLN A 18 2.41 -1.55 -1.23
C GLN A 18 2.94 -2.88 -0.76
N VAL A 19 3.84 -3.46 -1.56
CA VAL A 19 4.60 -4.66 -1.20
C VAL A 19 6.09 -4.36 -1.21
N ALA A 20 6.84 -5.03 -0.36
CA ALA A 20 8.29 -4.90 -0.29
C ALA A 20 8.94 -6.28 -0.21
N MET A 21 10.08 -6.40 -0.88
CA MET A 21 10.79 -7.67 -1.01
C MET A 21 12.22 -7.51 -0.54
N PHE A 22 12.70 -8.54 0.16
CA PHE A 22 14.11 -8.65 0.53
C PHE A 22 14.48 -10.13 0.48
N CYS A 23 15.39 -10.50 -0.43
CA CYS A 23 15.68 -11.90 -0.69
C CYS A 23 16.20 -12.65 0.54
N GLY A 24 15.74 -13.89 0.72
CA GLY A 24 16.01 -14.68 1.93
C GLY A 24 15.18 -14.29 3.15
N LYS A 25 14.23 -13.37 2.98
CA LYS A 25 13.17 -13.01 3.95
C LYS A 25 11.80 -13.20 3.30
N LEU A 26 10.78 -13.31 4.15
CA LEU A 26 9.41 -13.24 3.70
C LEU A 26 9.11 -11.84 3.14
N ASN A 27 8.26 -11.80 2.11
CA ASN A 27 7.77 -10.53 1.58
C ASN A 27 6.97 -9.80 2.66
N MET A 28 6.91 -8.48 2.53
CA MET A 28 6.14 -7.60 3.41
C MET A 28 5.06 -6.89 2.58
N HIS A 29 3.96 -6.54 3.23
CA HIS A 29 2.88 -5.75 2.64
C HIS A 29 2.38 -4.70 3.64
N VAL A 30 1.79 -3.62 3.15
CA VAL A 30 1.13 -2.61 4.01
C VAL A 30 -0.27 -3.08 4.37
N ASN A 31 -0.58 -3.15 5.65
CA ASN A 31 -1.96 -3.20 6.12
C ASN A 31 -2.60 -1.84 5.91
N ILE A 32 -3.51 -1.75 4.93
CA ILE A 32 -4.08 -0.47 4.48
C ILE A 32 -4.97 0.21 5.53
N GLN A 33 -5.43 -0.51 6.55
CA GLN A 33 -6.22 0.06 7.65
C GLN A 33 -5.34 0.71 8.73
N THR A 34 -4.14 0.16 8.95
CA THR A 34 -3.24 0.61 10.03
C THR A 34 -2.01 1.38 9.52
N GLY A 35 -1.72 1.27 8.22
CA GLY A 35 -0.51 1.80 7.58
C GLY A 35 0.78 1.05 7.96
N ARG A 36 0.70 -0.09 8.65
CA ARG A 36 1.87 -0.84 9.14
C ARG A 36 2.31 -1.90 8.14
N TRP A 37 3.61 -2.18 8.12
CA TRP A 37 4.17 -3.30 7.38
C TRP A 37 3.95 -4.61 8.12
N GLU A 38 3.39 -5.59 7.43
CA GLU A 38 3.11 -6.93 7.92
C GLU A 38 3.76 -7.98 7.01
N PRO A 39 4.26 -9.10 7.56
CA PRO A 39 4.87 -10.15 6.76
C PRO A 39 3.84 -10.89 5.91
N ASP A 40 4.33 -11.62 4.92
CA ASP A 40 3.53 -12.54 4.12
C ASP A 40 2.69 -13.47 5.02
N PRO A 41 1.35 -13.44 4.91
CA PRO A 41 0.46 -14.15 5.82
C PRO A 41 0.57 -15.67 5.66
N SER A 42 0.96 -16.15 4.48
CA SER A 42 1.21 -17.58 4.26
C SER A 42 2.49 -18.08 4.93
N GLY A 43 3.40 -17.16 5.29
CA GLY A 43 4.69 -17.49 5.88
C GLY A 43 5.67 -18.15 4.91
N THR A 44 5.45 -18.02 3.59
CA THR A 44 6.21 -18.75 2.56
C THR A 44 6.67 -17.91 1.37
N LYS A 45 6.02 -16.79 1.05
CA LYS A 45 6.38 -16.01 -0.16
C LYS A 45 7.64 -15.19 0.11
N THR A 46 8.63 -15.31 -0.77
CA THR A 46 9.88 -14.53 -0.74
C THR A 46 10.03 -13.71 -2.02
N CYS A 47 11.17 -13.00 -2.16
CA CYS A 47 11.41 -12.07 -3.25
C CYS A 47 11.20 -12.73 -4.62
N VAL A 48 10.60 -11.99 -5.54
CA VAL A 48 10.45 -12.36 -6.94
C VAL A 48 11.08 -11.28 -7.82
N GLY A 49 11.55 -11.67 -9.00
CA GLY A 49 12.36 -10.79 -9.86
C GLY A 49 11.63 -10.17 -11.06
N THR A 50 10.37 -10.53 -11.31
CA THR A 50 9.62 -10.07 -12.49
C THR A 50 8.44 -9.21 -12.09
N LYS A 51 8.11 -8.23 -12.93
CA LYS A 51 6.98 -7.31 -12.70
C LYS A 51 5.65 -8.07 -12.62
N GLU A 52 5.49 -9.11 -13.42
CA GLU A 52 4.30 -9.96 -13.48
C GLU A 52 4.12 -10.76 -12.18
N ALA A 53 5.22 -11.29 -11.62
CA ALA A 53 5.16 -12.00 -10.35
C ALA A 53 4.87 -11.04 -9.17
N ILE A 54 5.39 -9.81 -9.23
CA ILE A 54 5.08 -8.77 -8.24
C ILE A 54 3.60 -8.37 -8.33
N LEU A 55 3.07 -8.20 -9.55
CA LEU A 55 1.65 -7.92 -9.77
C LEU A 55 0.77 -9.04 -9.19
N GLN A 56 1.11 -10.30 -9.47
CA GLN A 56 0.40 -11.44 -8.91
C GLN A 56 0.45 -11.44 -7.37
N TYR A 57 1.59 -11.11 -6.77
CA TYR A 57 1.70 -10.99 -5.32
C TYR A 57 0.85 -9.84 -4.76
N CYS A 58 0.81 -8.67 -5.42
CA CYS A 58 -0.10 -7.59 -5.05
C CYS A 58 -1.58 -8.01 -5.11
N GLN A 59 -1.98 -8.78 -6.12
CA GLN A 59 -3.35 -9.30 -6.25
C GLN A 59 -3.69 -10.30 -5.14
N GLU A 60 -2.75 -11.16 -4.76
CA GLU A 60 -2.91 -12.07 -3.62
C GLU A 60 -3.07 -11.30 -2.29
N MET A 61 -2.31 -10.23 -2.09
CA MET A 61 -2.33 -9.45 -0.85
C MET A 61 -3.52 -8.48 -0.75
N TYR A 62 -4.02 -8.00 -1.88
CA TYR A 62 -5.07 -6.99 -1.96
C TYR A 62 -6.21 -7.41 -2.91
N PRO A 63 -6.89 -8.54 -2.64
CA PRO A 63 -7.86 -9.13 -3.56
C PRO A 63 -9.06 -8.21 -3.85
N GLU A 64 -9.45 -7.39 -2.87
CA GLU A 64 -10.59 -6.47 -2.99
C GLU A 64 -10.28 -5.18 -3.78
N LEU A 65 -9.01 -4.93 -4.13
CA LEU A 65 -8.59 -3.67 -4.76
C LEU A 65 -8.45 -3.74 -6.28
N GLN A 66 -8.70 -4.89 -6.89
CA GLN A 66 -8.62 -5.10 -8.35
C GLN A 66 -7.29 -4.57 -8.93
N ILE A 67 -6.16 -5.05 -8.39
CA ILE A 67 -4.84 -4.59 -8.81
C ILE A 67 -4.57 -5.01 -10.26
N THR A 68 -4.21 -4.05 -11.11
CA THR A 68 -3.93 -4.23 -12.54
C THR A 68 -2.50 -3.88 -12.93
N ASN A 69 -1.77 -3.12 -12.10
CA ASN A 69 -0.40 -2.72 -12.40
C ASN A 69 0.42 -2.53 -11.12
N VAL A 70 1.74 -2.48 -11.27
CA VAL A 70 2.68 -2.17 -10.20
C VAL A 70 3.73 -1.17 -10.68
N VAL A 71 4.22 -0.35 -9.77
CA VAL A 71 5.30 0.61 -10.03
C VAL A 71 6.22 0.68 -8.83
N GLU A 72 7.53 0.79 -9.06
CA GLU A 72 8.48 1.05 -7.96
C GLU A 72 8.17 2.40 -7.32
N ALA A 73 8.24 2.46 -5.99
CA ALA A 73 8.10 3.71 -5.29
C ALA A 73 9.32 4.60 -5.51
N ASN A 74 9.09 5.91 -5.53
CA ASN A 74 10.16 6.88 -5.76
C ASN A 74 11.12 7.04 -4.57
N GLN A 75 10.77 6.53 -3.39
CA GLN A 75 11.55 6.68 -2.17
C GLN A 75 11.74 5.33 -1.48
N PRO A 76 12.96 5.04 -1.00
CA PRO A 76 13.18 3.86 -0.19
C PRO A 76 12.55 4.03 1.18
N VAL A 77 12.19 2.90 1.80
CA VAL A 77 11.62 2.84 3.15
C VAL A 77 12.45 1.93 4.04
N LYS A 78 12.55 2.28 5.32
CA LYS A 78 13.16 1.45 6.34
C LYS A 78 12.08 0.55 6.97
N ILE A 79 12.18 -0.76 6.78
CA ILE A 79 11.23 -1.75 7.32
C ILE A 79 11.95 -2.59 8.37
N GLU A 80 11.34 -2.74 9.54
CA GLU A 80 11.85 -3.54 10.66
C GLU A 80 11.19 -4.92 10.72
N ASN A 81 11.69 -5.82 11.56
CA ASN A 81 11.06 -7.10 11.89
C ASN A 81 10.85 -8.09 10.73
N TRP A 82 11.74 -8.09 9.74
CA TRP A 82 11.69 -9.06 8.63
C TRP A 82 11.77 -10.52 9.09
N CYS A 83 10.75 -11.29 8.71
CA CYS A 83 10.63 -12.71 9.04
C CYS A 83 11.40 -13.60 8.04
N LYS A 84 11.81 -14.79 8.49
CA LYS A 84 12.28 -15.89 7.64
C LYS A 84 11.19 -16.98 7.63
N GLU A 85 11.11 -17.77 6.57
CA GLU A 85 10.17 -18.90 6.49
C GLU A 85 10.16 -19.74 7.77
N LYS A 86 8.95 -19.95 8.32
CA LYS A 86 8.70 -20.78 9.52
C LYS A 86 9.59 -20.45 10.75
N LYS A 87 10.11 -19.23 10.84
CA LYS A 87 11.02 -18.77 11.91
C LYS A 87 10.54 -17.47 12.54
N GLN A 88 11.09 -17.15 13.71
CA GLN A 88 10.80 -15.90 14.42
C GLN A 88 11.18 -14.67 13.57
N CYS A 89 10.31 -13.66 13.59
CA CYS A 89 10.56 -12.33 13.04
C CYS A 89 11.56 -11.60 13.94
N LYS A 90 12.84 -11.88 13.73
CA LYS A 90 13.97 -11.24 14.40
C LYS A 90 14.99 -10.83 13.35
N GLY A 91 15.33 -9.55 13.33
CA GLY A 91 16.31 -9.04 12.39
C GLY A 91 16.46 -7.52 12.45
N HIS A 92 17.56 -7.04 11.90
CA HIS A 92 17.78 -5.62 11.67
C HIS A 92 16.75 -5.05 10.69
N ALA A 93 16.58 -3.74 10.75
CA ALA A 93 15.85 -3.03 9.73
C ALA A 93 16.59 -3.08 8.39
N HIS A 94 15.84 -3.15 7.30
CA HIS A 94 16.38 -3.06 5.95
C HIS A 94 15.76 -1.87 5.22
N ILE A 95 16.59 -1.17 4.44
CA ILE A 95 16.15 -0.11 3.55
C ILE A 95 15.91 -0.75 2.18
N VAL A 96 14.68 -0.64 1.69
CA VAL A 96 14.24 -1.25 0.44
C VAL A 96 13.40 -0.26 -0.36
N VAL A 97 13.35 -0.42 -1.68
CA VAL A 97 12.41 0.30 -2.54
C VAL A 97 11.16 -0.58 -2.69
N PRO A 98 9.99 -0.17 -2.18
CA PRO A 98 8.77 -0.96 -2.29
C PRO A 98 8.13 -0.80 -3.68
N TYR A 99 7.22 -1.69 -4.02
CA TYR A 99 6.34 -1.58 -5.17
C TYR A 99 4.95 -1.13 -4.72
N LYS A 100 4.41 -0.12 -5.39
CA LYS A 100 3.01 0.30 -5.24
C LYS A 100 2.11 -0.62 -6.04
N CYS A 101 1.03 -1.09 -5.43
CA CYS A 101 0.01 -1.90 -6.09
C CYS A 101 -1.10 -0.98 -6.62
N LEU A 102 -1.26 -0.89 -7.93
CA LEU A 102 -2.21 0.02 -8.58
C LEU A 102 -3.45 -0.76 -9.02
N GLY A 103 -4.61 -0.43 -8.47
CA GLY A 103 -5.89 -1.01 -8.84
C GLY A 103 -6.89 0.01 -9.37
N GLU A 104 -7.97 -0.47 -9.97
CA GLU A 104 -9.01 0.38 -10.57
C GLU A 104 -9.75 1.22 -9.52
N SER A 105 -9.85 0.70 -8.28
CA SER A 105 -10.56 1.33 -7.17
C SER A 105 -9.87 2.59 -6.60
N ALA A 106 -8.64 2.91 -7.01
CA ALA A 106 -7.96 4.16 -6.63
C ALA A 106 -8.69 5.43 -7.13
N CYS A 107 -9.68 5.28 -8.02
CA CYS A 107 -10.46 6.38 -8.60
C CYS A 107 -11.99 6.27 -8.40
N LEU A 108 -12.51 5.25 -7.69
CA LEU A 108 -13.96 5.05 -7.53
C LEU A 108 -14.60 5.83 -6.37
N MET A 109 -13.81 6.59 -5.62
CA MET A 109 -14.34 7.48 -4.58
C MET A 109 -15.17 8.61 -5.22
N GLY A 110 -16.33 8.93 -4.61
CA GLY A 110 -17.31 9.87 -5.15
C GLY A 110 -16.79 11.32 -5.29
N PRO A 111 -17.53 12.23 -5.95
CA PRO A 111 -17.10 13.60 -6.23
C PRO A 111 -16.59 14.41 -5.04
N LEU A 112 -17.18 14.20 -3.86
CA LEU A 112 -16.77 14.87 -2.61
C LEU A 112 -15.49 14.30 -1.98
N GLU A 113 -15.14 13.04 -2.26
CA GLU A 113 -13.94 12.39 -1.70
C GLU A 113 -12.71 12.52 -2.62
N ARG A 114 -12.94 12.84 -3.91
CA ARG A 114 -11.86 13.13 -4.87
C ARG A 114 -11.02 14.35 -4.50
N ASP A 115 -11.61 15.39 -3.92
CA ASP A 115 -10.87 16.62 -3.58
C ASP A 115 -10.01 16.48 -2.33
N LEU A 116 -10.34 15.53 -1.44
CA LEU A 116 -9.50 15.17 -0.30
C LEU A 116 -8.30 14.32 -0.73
N TRP A 117 -8.47 13.41 -1.70
CA TRP A 117 -7.39 12.55 -2.17
C TRP A 117 -6.37 13.27 -3.06
N LYS A 118 -6.80 14.22 -3.92
CA LYS A 118 -5.89 15.11 -4.68
C LYS A 118 -4.86 15.83 -3.80
N ARG A 119 -5.21 16.05 -2.53
CA ARG A 119 -4.40 16.77 -1.55
C ARG A 119 -3.44 15.85 -0.77
N VAL A 120 -3.63 14.53 -0.84
CA VAL A 120 -2.90 13.53 -0.04
C VAL A 120 -2.06 12.57 -0.91
N SER A 121 -2.46 12.27 -2.15
CA SER A 121 -1.72 11.38 -3.06
C SER A 121 -1.89 11.80 -4.53
N ARG A 122 -0.79 11.80 -5.30
CA ARG A 122 -0.79 12.08 -6.74
C ARG A 122 -1.56 10.99 -7.50
N CYS A 123 -2.83 11.24 -7.82
CA CYS A 123 -3.53 10.49 -8.86
C CYS A 123 -3.26 11.11 -10.22
N THR A 124 -2.73 10.34 -11.14
CA THR A 124 -2.73 10.66 -12.58
C THR A 124 -3.98 10.05 -13.20
N ASP A 125 -4.76 10.85 -13.93
CA ASP A 125 -5.87 10.36 -14.74
C ASP A 125 -5.39 9.32 -15.77
N ILE A 126 -6.31 8.52 -16.33
CA ILE A 126 -6.02 7.49 -17.35
C ILE A 126 -5.32 8.05 -18.62
N HIS A 127 -5.28 9.38 -18.76
CA HIS A 127 -4.63 10.11 -19.84
C HIS A 127 -3.25 10.70 -19.47
N GLY A 128 -2.75 10.47 -18.25
CA GLY A 128 -1.40 10.88 -17.84
C GLY A 128 -1.18 12.40 -17.72
N THR A 129 -2.23 13.20 -17.69
CA THR A 129 -2.15 14.66 -17.56
C THR A 129 -2.51 15.11 -16.14
N ASP A 130 -1.60 15.81 -15.47
CA ASP A 130 -1.90 16.58 -14.25
C ASP A 130 -2.91 17.69 -14.62
N SER A 131 -4.19 17.46 -14.35
CA SER A 131 -5.23 18.46 -14.63
C SER A 131 -5.39 19.38 -13.42
N ILE A 132 -4.59 20.45 -13.37
CA ILE A 132 -4.96 21.66 -12.63
C ILE A 132 -5.90 22.43 -13.55
N ARG A 133 -7.19 22.45 -13.21
CA ARG A 133 -8.12 23.46 -13.73
C ARG A 133 -8.64 24.31 -12.58
N PHE A 134 -8.57 25.62 -12.80
CA PHE A 134 -8.98 26.70 -11.92
C PHE A 134 -10.38 26.50 -11.33
#